data_AF-A0A258BU41-F1
#
_entry.id   AF-A0A258BU41-F1
#
_cell.length_a   1.000
_cell.length_b   1.000
_cell.length_c   1.000
_cell.angle_alpha   90.00
_cell.angle_beta   90.00
_cell.angle_gamma   90.00
#
_symmetry.space_group_name_H-M   'P 1'
#
loop_
_entity.id
_entity.type
_entity.pdbx_description
1 polymer ?
#
loop_
_entity_poly.entity_id
_entity_poly.type
_entity_poly.pdbx_seq_one_letter_code
_entity_poly.pdbx_strand_id
1 'polypeptide(L)'
;WTKRQVVPFLKVDKGLADEKDGVQLMKPMPELDALLERAVAKGIFGTKMRSVINAANAEGISAVVAQQFDVGRQILGHGLMPIIEPEVTITIADKAEAEEILLAEILKQLDALGHDKQVMLKLSLPEKANLYKPLVDHPRVMRVVALSGGYSREEANRKLAANTGIIASFSRALTEGLSAQQADSDFDAVLGETIDCICEASKAG
;
A
#
# COMPACT_ATOMS: atom_id res chain seq x y z
N TRP A 1 -11.96 6.80 14.55
CA TRP A 1 -11.26 6.91 15.84
C TRP A 1 -12.19 6.77 17.06
N THR A 2 -12.96 7.79 17.45
CA THR A 2 -13.64 7.82 18.78
C THR A 2 -14.64 6.69 19.08
N LYS A 3 -15.39 6.19 18.07
CA LYS A 3 -16.42 5.14 18.28
C LYS A 3 -16.00 3.71 17.94
N ARG A 4 -14.99 3.56 17.08
CA ARG A 4 -14.61 2.27 16.47
C ARG A 4 -13.12 1.96 16.59
N GLN A 5 -12.32 2.88 17.13
CA GLN A 5 -10.87 2.77 17.28
C GLN A 5 -10.10 2.45 15.98
N VAL A 6 -10.73 2.67 14.82
CA VAL A 6 -10.08 2.62 13.50
C VAL A 6 -9.38 3.95 13.21
N VAL A 7 -8.10 3.87 12.87
CA VAL A 7 -7.23 5.00 12.51
C VAL A 7 -7.58 5.49 11.09
N PRO A 8 -7.92 6.78 10.90
CA PRO A 8 -8.36 7.29 9.61
C PRO A 8 -7.19 7.64 8.68
N PHE A 9 -7.24 7.13 7.45
CA PHE A 9 -6.33 7.49 6.36
C PHE A 9 -7.10 8.09 5.18
N LEU A 10 -6.45 9.00 4.43
CA LEU A 10 -7.02 9.65 3.26
C LEU A 10 -6.26 9.31 1.97
N LYS A 11 -6.97 8.85 0.93
CA LYS A 11 -6.38 8.73 -0.41
C LYS A 11 -6.17 10.13 -1.01
N VAL A 12 -4.96 10.43 -1.46
CA VAL A 12 -4.61 11.77 -2.00
C VAL A 12 -4.30 11.81 -3.49
N ASP A 13 -3.91 10.69 -4.10
CA ASP A 13 -3.62 10.64 -5.54
C ASP A 13 -4.83 11.00 -6.42
N LYS A 14 -4.54 11.63 -7.56
CA LYS A 14 -5.54 12.02 -8.58
C LYS A 14 -5.60 11.04 -9.75
N GLY A 15 -5.25 9.78 -9.49
CA GLY A 15 -5.10 8.74 -10.50
C GLY A 15 -3.73 8.78 -11.19
N LEU A 16 -3.64 8.02 -12.28
CA LEU A 16 -2.39 7.70 -12.95
C LEU A 16 -2.22 8.49 -14.24
N ALA A 17 -0.98 8.84 -14.57
CA ALA A 17 -0.56 9.28 -15.89
C ALA A 17 -0.57 8.10 -16.88
N ASP A 18 -0.39 8.42 -18.16
CA ASP A 18 -0.23 7.41 -19.20
C ASP A 18 1.01 6.55 -18.92
N GLU A 19 0.95 5.30 -19.36
CA GLU A 19 2.06 4.38 -19.19
C GLU A 19 3.27 4.84 -20.00
N LYS A 20 4.42 4.86 -19.34
CA LYS A 20 5.72 5.13 -19.95
C LYS A 20 6.77 4.31 -19.22
N ASP A 21 7.71 3.73 -19.97
CA ASP A 21 8.83 2.95 -19.42
C ASP A 21 8.35 1.83 -18.47
N GLY A 22 7.24 1.16 -18.84
CA GLY A 22 6.66 0.06 -18.08
C GLY A 22 6.03 0.47 -16.74
N VAL A 23 5.75 1.75 -16.51
CA VAL A 23 5.15 2.24 -15.27
C VAL A 23 4.09 3.32 -15.52
N GLN A 24 3.25 3.55 -14.52
CA GLN A 24 2.33 4.67 -14.48
C GLN A 24 2.56 5.51 -13.22
N LEU A 25 3.10 6.70 -13.42
CA LEU A 25 3.26 7.71 -12.37
C LEU A 25 1.91 8.27 -11.92
N MET A 26 1.87 8.88 -10.74
CA MET A 26 0.73 9.66 -10.29
C MET A 26 0.58 10.93 -11.13
N LYS A 27 -0.66 11.34 -11.42
CA LYS A 27 -0.94 12.66 -11.99
C LYS A 27 -0.48 13.76 -11.03
N PRO A 28 -0.08 14.95 -11.56
CA PRO A 28 0.26 16.09 -10.72
C PRO A 28 -0.84 16.45 -9.72
N MET A 29 -0.44 16.87 -8.52
CA MET A 29 -1.35 17.23 -7.43
C MET A 29 -1.06 18.67 -6.94
N PRO A 30 -1.33 19.70 -7.75
CA PRO A 30 -0.99 21.09 -7.38
C PRO A 30 -1.69 21.59 -6.11
N GLU A 31 -2.82 20.98 -5.74
CA GLU A 31 -3.59 21.32 -4.53
C GLU A 31 -3.28 20.40 -3.33
N LEU A 32 -2.17 19.64 -3.37
CA LEU A 32 -1.87 18.67 -2.32
C LEU A 32 -1.72 19.33 -0.94
N ASP A 33 -1.01 20.44 -0.82
CA ASP A 33 -0.84 21.13 0.48
C ASP A 33 -2.18 21.54 1.08
N ALA A 34 -3.05 22.20 0.30
CA ALA A 34 -4.39 22.58 0.76
C ALA A 34 -5.28 21.37 1.13
N LEU A 35 -5.05 20.20 0.51
CA LEU A 35 -5.71 18.96 0.91
C LEU A 35 -5.17 18.43 2.24
N LEU A 36 -3.86 18.47 2.45
CA LEU A 36 -3.20 17.98 3.66
C LEU A 36 -3.55 18.84 4.89
N GLU A 37 -3.57 20.17 4.76
CA GLU A 37 -4.03 21.08 5.83
C GLU A 37 -5.45 20.76 6.29
N ARG A 38 -6.37 20.51 5.34
CA ARG A 38 -7.73 20.08 5.65
C ARG A 38 -7.78 18.70 6.30
N ALA A 39 -6.89 17.78 5.90
CA ALA A 39 -6.81 16.45 6.49
C ALA A 39 -6.38 16.53 7.97
N VAL A 40 -5.36 17.34 8.28
CA VAL A 40 -4.93 17.62 9.65
C VAL A 40 -6.07 18.21 10.47
N ALA A 41 -6.76 19.25 9.96
CA ALA A 41 -7.88 19.88 10.66
C ALA A 41 -9.05 18.92 10.94
N LYS A 42 -9.19 17.85 10.15
CA LYS A 42 -10.21 16.79 10.32
C LYS A 42 -9.73 15.62 11.19
N GLY A 43 -8.51 15.66 11.72
CA GLY A 43 -7.94 14.58 12.54
C GLY A 43 -7.64 13.31 11.74
N ILE A 44 -7.31 13.45 10.45
CA ILE A 44 -6.73 12.35 9.66
C ILE A 44 -5.33 12.06 10.19
N PHE A 45 -4.99 10.77 10.34
CA PHE A 45 -3.67 10.36 10.83
C PHE A 45 -2.64 10.30 9.70
N GLY A 46 -3.05 9.81 8.55
CA GLY A 46 -2.15 9.56 7.44
C GLY A 46 -2.84 9.56 6.09
N THR A 47 -2.05 9.34 5.05
CA THR A 47 -2.53 9.35 3.67
C THR A 47 -2.10 8.10 2.93
N LYS A 48 -2.63 7.91 1.73
CA LYS A 48 -2.22 6.86 0.80
C LYS A 48 -2.24 7.39 -0.63
N MET A 49 -1.28 6.96 -1.44
CA MET A 49 -1.18 7.37 -2.85
C MET A 49 -0.63 6.24 -3.72
N ARG A 50 -1.24 6.00 -4.88
CA ARG A 50 -0.98 4.83 -5.74
C ARG A 50 -0.26 5.19 -7.03
N SER A 51 0.80 4.47 -7.33
CA SER A 51 1.39 4.34 -8.68
C SER A 51 1.38 2.87 -9.11
N VAL A 52 1.70 2.58 -10.37
CA VAL A 52 1.68 1.22 -10.93
C VAL A 52 2.97 0.89 -11.67
N ILE A 53 3.42 -0.35 -11.55
CA ILE A 53 4.55 -0.95 -12.25
C ILE A 53 4.02 -2.11 -13.10
N ASN A 54 4.21 -2.03 -14.41
CA ASN A 54 3.72 -2.97 -15.44
C ASN A 54 4.84 -3.75 -16.16
N ALA A 55 6.11 -3.48 -15.87
CA ALA A 55 7.26 -4.26 -16.35
C ALA A 55 8.47 -4.07 -15.43
N ALA A 56 9.44 -4.97 -15.51
CA ALA A 56 10.74 -4.88 -14.83
C ALA A 56 11.67 -3.85 -15.51
N ASN A 57 11.20 -2.62 -15.62
CA ASN A 57 11.98 -1.51 -16.16
C ASN A 57 12.64 -0.73 -15.02
N ALA A 58 13.96 -0.80 -14.93
CA ALA A 58 14.71 -0.16 -13.84
C ALA A 58 14.52 1.35 -13.76
N GLU A 59 14.51 2.06 -14.90
CA GLU A 59 14.33 3.50 -14.95
C GLU A 59 12.91 3.90 -14.54
N GLY A 60 11.90 3.20 -15.06
CA GLY A 60 10.50 3.41 -14.71
C GLY A 60 10.23 3.17 -13.22
N ILE A 61 10.72 2.05 -12.67
CA ILE A 61 10.54 1.71 -11.26
C ILE A 61 11.23 2.74 -10.36
N SER A 62 12.44 3.17 -10.71
CA SER A 62 13.15 4.23 -9.98
C SER A 62 12.36 5.55 -10.01
N ALA A 63 11.80 5.93 -11.16
CA ALA A 63 10.96 7.13 -11.28
C ALA A 63 9.68 7.05 -10.43
N VAL A 64 9.02 5.89 -10.40
CA VAL A 64 7.85 5.62 -9.55
C VAL A 64 8.21 5.79 -8.07
N VAL A 65 9.31 5.17 -7.64
CA VAL A 65 9.72 5.18 -6.24
C VAL A 65 10.18 6.59 -5.82
N ALA A 66 10.93 7.29 -6.67
CA ALA A 66 11.30 8.68 -6.44
C ALA A 66 10.06 9.58 -6.26
N GLN A 67 9.10 9.53 -7.18
CA GLN A 67 7.87 10.32 -7.10
C GLN A 67 7.09 10.00 -5.82
N GLN A 68 6.95 8.72 -5.47
CA GLN A 68 6.28 8.31 -4.24
C GLN A 68 6.95 8.91 -3.00
N PHE A 69 8.28 8.86 -2.90
CA PHE A 69 8.98 9.42 -1.75
C PHE A 69 9.01 10.96 -1.73
N ASP A 70 9.01 11.62 -2.90
CA ASP A 70 8.86 13.09 -2.97
C ASP A 70 7.53 13.54 -2.39
N VAL A 71 6.44 12.92 -2.82
CA VAL A 71 5.11 13.19 -2.27
C VAL A 71 5.04 12.78 -0.79
N GLY A 72 5.67 11.66 -0.41
CA GLY A 72 5.77 11.21 0.97
C GLY A 72 6.45 12.24 1.88
N ARG A 73 7.53 12.87 1.42
CA ARG A 73 8.22 13.96 2.13
C ARG A 73 7.32 15.18 2.31
N GLN A 74 6.55 15.56 1.28
CA GLN A 74 5.57 16.64 1.40
C GLN A 74 4.51 16.32 2.48
N ILE A 75 3.97 15.10 2.48
CA ILE A 75 2.99 14.64 3.47
C ILE A 75 3.55 14.66 4.90
N LEU A 76 4.79 14.17 5.08
CA LEU A 76 5.48 14.23 6.37
C LEU A 76 5.68 15.67 6.86
N GLY A 77 5.86 16.63 5.95
CA GLY A 77 5.94 18.06 6.27
C GLY A 77 4.68 18.62 6.91
N HIS A 78 3.52 17.99 6.69
CA HIS A 78 2.24 18.33 7.33
C HIS A 78 1.97 17.49 8.59
N GLY A 79 2.92 16.67 9.04
CA GLY A 79 2.78 15.81 10.23
C GLY A 79 1.85 14.61 10.04
N LEU A 80 1.58 14.21 8.79
CA LEU A 80 0.75 13.05 8.44
C LEU A 80 1.63 11.85 8.10
N MET A 81 1.16 10.63 8.35
CA MET A 81 1.85 9.39 7.98
C MET A 81 1.57 8.99 6.52
N PRO A 82 2.54 9.04 5.58
CA PRO A 82 2.31 8.60 4.21
C PRO A 82 2.38 7.06 4.10
N ILE A 83 1.40 6.48 3.39
CA ILE A 83 1.50 5.13 2.82
C ILE A 83 1.98 5.26 1.37
N ILE A 84 3.21 4.81 1.13
CA ILE A 84 3.83 4.68 -0.19
C ILE A 84 3.30 3.42 -0.88
N GLU A 85 2.64 3.55 -2.04
CA GLU A 85 2.02 2.41 -2.76
C GLU A 85 2.44 2.31 -4.23
N PRO A 86 3.69 1.87 -4.51
CA PRO A 86 4.12 1.43 -5.83
C PRO A 86 3.63 0.00 -6.09
N GLU A 87 2.46 -0.14 -6.71
CA GLU A 87 1.85 -1.44 -6.98
C GLU A 87 2.52 -2.12 -8.19
N VAL A 88 3.07 -3.32 -7.99
CA VAL A 88 3.47 -4.19 -9.10
C VAL A 88 2.25 -4.98 -9.57
N THR A 89 1.91 -4.86 -10.85
CA THR A 89 0.78 -5.58 -11.46
C THR A 89 1.01 -7.08 -11.38
N ILE A 90 0.05 -7.82 -10.80
CA ILE A 90 0.25 -9.24 -10.45
C ILE A 90 0.36 -10.19 -11.66
N THR A 91 0.03 -9.71 -12.87
CA THR A 91 -0.04 -10.52 -14.10
C THR A 91 1.15 -10.32 -15.04
N ILE A 92 2.12 -9.47 -14.69
CA ILE A 92 3.28 -9.22 -15.55
C ILE A 92 4.23 -10.43 -15.52
N ALA A 93 4.85 -10.75 -16.65
CA ALA A 93 5.67 -11.95 -16.79
C ALA A 93 6.96 -11.91 -15.96
N ASP A 94 7.48 -10.69 -15.76
CA ASP A 94 8.74 -10.36 -15.09
C ASP A 94 8.52 -9.84 -13.65
N LYS A 95 7.41 -10.22 -13.01
CA LYS A 95 7.00 -9.72 -11.69
C LYS A 95 8.09 -9.87 -10.62
N ALA A 96 8.73 -11.03 -10.54
CA ALA A 96 9.78 -11.26 -9.55
C ALA A 96 10.98 -10.32 -9.73
N GLU A 97 11.36 -10.04 -10.98
CA GLU A 97 12.45 -9.10 -11.31
C GLU A 97 12.04 -7.66 -10.96
N ALA A 98 10.81 -7.25 -11.32
CA ALA A 98 10.28 -5.94 -10.97
C ALA A 98 10.23 -5.71 -9.44
N GLU A 99 9.91 -6.74 -8.67
CA GLU A 99 9.86 -6.68 -7.20
C GLU A 99 11.26 -6.58 -6.57
N GLU A 100 12.28 -7.23 -7.14
CA GLU A 100 13.67 -7.09 -6.68
C GLU A 100 14.20 -5.67 -6.95
N ILE A 101 13.91 -5.11 -8.13
CA ILE A 101 14.25 -3.72 -8.46
C ILE A 101 13.51 -2.77 -7.50
N LEU A 102 12.22 -2.99 -7.29
CA LEU A 102 11.39 -2.18 -6.39
C LEU A 102 11.94 -2.19 -4.95
N LEU A 103 12.28 -3.37 -4.41
CA LEU A 103 12.89 -3.50 -3.10
C LEU A 103 14.17 -2.64 -3.00
N ALA A 104 15.06 -2.75 -3.98
CA ALA A 104 16.32 -2.02 -4.00
C ALA A 104 16.10 -0.50 -4.04
N GLU A 105 15.17 -0.01 -4.87
CA GLU A 105 14.86 1.42 -4.97
C GLU A 105 14.19 1.96 -3.70
N ILE A 106 13.31 1.19 -3.07
CA ILE A 106 12.70 1.58 -1.79
C ILE A 106 13.77 1.70 -0.70
N LEU A 107 14.68 0.72 -0.59
CA LEU A 107 15.76 0.76 0.40
C LEU A 107 16.63 2.01 0.24
N LYS A 108 17.01 2.36 -1.00
CA LYS A 108 17.76 3.60 -1.29
C LYS A 108 17.04 4.86 -0.79
N GLN A 109 15.73 4.95 -1.02
CA GLN A 109 14.95 6.11 -0.56
C GLN A 109 14.77 6.12 0.97
N LEU A 110 14.65 4.96 1.61
CA LEU A 110 14.58 4.84 3.06
C LEU A 110 15.91 5.25 3.71
N ASP A 111 17.05 4.85 3.17
CA ASP A 111 18.38 5.25 3.66
C ASP A 111 18.61 6.76 3.55
N ALA A 112 18.04 7.39 2.51
CA ALA A 112 18.05 8.83 2.33
C ALA A 112 17.02 9.57 3.22
N LEU A 113 16.12 8.84 3.88
CA LEU A 113 15.11 9.41 4.78
C LEU A 113 15.75 9.75 6.13
N GLY A 114 15.52 10.97 6.62
CA GLY A 114 16.17 11.48 7.83
C GLY A 114 15.92 10.65 9.09
N HIS A 115 16.94 10.61 9.97
CA HIS A 115 16.96 10.44 11.45
C HIS A 115 15.63 10.08 12.17
N ASP A 116 14.63 10.92 11.99
CA ASP A 116 13.44 11.06 12.81
C ASP A 116 12.15 10.74 12.05
N LYS A 117 12.25 10.34 10.78
CA LYS A 117 11.08 10.10 9.92
C LYS A 117 10.85 8.61 9.72
N GLN A 118 9.58 8.25 9.55
CA GLN A 118 9.15 6.94 9.11
C GLN A 118 8.07 7.07 8.05
N VAL A 119 7.90 6.05 7.23
CA VAL A 119 6.79 5.89 6.30
C VAL A 119 6.11 4.54 6.52
N MET A 120 4.90 4.39 6.01
CA MET A 120 4.29 3.08 5.80
C MET A 120 4.43 2.68 4.33
N LEU A 121 4.52 1.38 4.06
CA LEU A 121 4.62 0.85 2.71
C LEU A 121 3.41 -0.02 2.41
N LYS A 122 2.81 0.14 1.24
CA LYS A 122 1.77 -0.75 0.73
C LYS A 122 2.22 -1.39 -0.57
N LEU A 123 2.48 -2.69 -0.55
CA LEU A 123 3.13 -3.39 -1.65
C LEU A 123 2.25 -4.54 -2.15
N SER A 124 2.45 -4.94 -3.40
CA SER A 124 1.90 -6.18 -3.93
C SER A 124 2.48 -7.37 -3.15
N LEU A 125 1.69 -8.43 -2.95
CA LEU A 125 2.20 -9.67 -2.37
C LEU A 125 3.30 -10.25 -3.27
N PRO A 126 4.53 -10.47 -2.75
CA PRO A 126 5.67 -10.83 -3.58
C PRO A 126 5.54 -12.25 -4.15
N GLU A 127 6.21 -12.52 -5.27
CA GLU A 127 6.36 -13.89 -5.77
C GLU A 127 7.22 -14.72 -4.83
N LYS A 128 8.33 -14.15 -4.37
CA LYS A 128 9.21 -14.78 -3.40
C LYS A 128 8.77 -14.43 -1.98
N ALA A 129 8.34 -15.44 -1.22
CA ALA A 129 8.01 -15.28 0.19
C ALA A 129 9.15 -14.57 0.95
N ASN A 130 8.79 -13.61 1.79
CA ASN A 130 9.72 -12.79 2.57
C ASN A 130 10.68 -11.91 1.78
N LEU A 131 10.44 -11.66 0.48
CA LEU A 131 11.24 -10.71 -0.30
C LEU A 131 11.34 -9.33 0.39
N TYR A 132 10.23 -8.84 0.94
CA TYR A 132 10.17 -7.53 1.61
C TYR A 132 10.51 -7.57 3.11
N LYS A 133 11.02 -8.68 3.65
CA LYS A 133 11.44 -8.75 5.07
C LYS A 133 12.46 -7.66 5.45
N PRO A 134 13.45 -7.29 4.61
CA PRO A 134 14.33 -6.17 4.91
C PRO A 134 13.60 -4.84 5.11
N LEU A 135 12.46 -4.62 4.44
CA LEU A 135 11.64 -3.41 4.62
C LEU A 135 10.86 -3.44 5.93
N VAL A 136 10.37 -4.61 6.34
CA VAL A 136 9.70 -4.81 7.63
C VAL A 136 10.66 -4.50 8.79
N ASP A 137 11.92 -4.90 8.67
CA ASP A 137 12.94 -4.72 9.70
C ASP A 137 13.59 -3.32 9.67
N HIS A 138 13.26 -2.49 8.67
CA HIS A 138 13.92 -1.22 8.46
C HIS A 138 13.45 -0.15 9.48
N PRO A 139 14.35 0.58 10.17
CA PRO A 139 13.97 1.55 11.20
C PRO A 139 13.11 2.72 10.67
N ARG A 140 13.18 2.98 9.36
CA ARG A 140 12.37 4.00 8.65
C ARG A 140 10.98 3.54 8.24
N VAL A 141 10.63 2.28 8.51
CA VAL A 141 9.33 1.73 8.15
C VAL A 141 8.52 1.51 9.41
N MET A 142 7.38 2.19 9.52
CA MET A 142 6.45 1.99 10.64
C MET A 142 5.69 0.68 10.48
N ARG A 143 5.25 0.37 9.25
CA ARG A 143 4.52 -0.85 8.93
C ARG A 143 4.56 -1.12 7.42
N VAL A 144 4.60 -2.39 7.06
CA VAL A 144 4.32 -2.86 5.70
C VAL A 144 2.92 -3.47 5.68
N VAL A 145 2.11 -3.03 4.72
CA VAL A 145 0.79 -3.57 4.44
C VAL A 145 0.73 -4.11 3.01
N ALA A 146 -0.15 -5.06 2.72
CA ALA A 146 -0.27 -5.67 1.40
C ALA A 146 -1.59 -5.31 0.70
N LEU A 147 -1.53 -5.01 -0.59
CA LEU A 147 -2.71 -5.00 -1.47
C LEU A 147 -2.96 -6.41 -2.03
N SER A 148 -4.23 -6.76 -2.27
CA SER A 148 -4.57 -8.06 -2.88
C SER A 148 -4.30 -8.10 -4.39
N GLY A 149 -4.22 -6.94 -5.06
CA GLY A 149 -3.74 -6.82 -6.45
C GLY A 149 -4.58 -7.48 -7.54
N GLY A 150 -5.70 -8.13 -7.18
CA GLY A 150 -6.51 -8.93 -8.10
C GLY A 150 -6.56 -10.43 -7.76
N TYR A 151 -5.78 -10.89 -6.78
CA TYR A 151 -5.97 -12.22 -6.20
C TYR A 151 -7.34 -12.32 -5.52
N SER A 152 -7.94 -13.52 -5.53
CA SER A 152 -9.07 -13.84 -4.67
C SER A 152 -8.68 -13.68 -3.20
N ARG A 153 -9.67 -13.52 -2.32
CA ARG A 153 -9.40 -13.44 -0.88
C ARG A 153 -8.58 -14.64 -0.36
N GLU A 154 -8.92 -15.85 -0.79
CA GLU A 154 -8.22 -17.07 -0.39
C GLU A 154 -6.74 -17.05 -0.80
N GLU A 155 -6.45 -16.74 -2.07
CA GLU A 155 -5.07 -16.71 -2.57
C GLU A 155 -4.27 -15.56 -1.95
N ALA A 156 -4.90 -14.39 -1.76
CA ALA A 156 -4.27 -13.26 -1.10
C ALA A 156 -3.92 -13.58 0.36
N ASN A 157 -4.81 -14.23 1.11
CA ASN A 157 -4.56 -14.66 2.48
C ASN A 157 -3.43 -15.70 2.55
N ARG A 158 -3.42 -16.68 1.65
CA ARG A 158 -2.36 -17.71 1.58
C ARG A 158 -0.99 -17.10 1.32
N LYS A 159 -0.89 -16.17 0.35
CA LYS A 159 0.34 -15.43 0.06
C LYS A 159 0.74 -14.50 1.21
N LEU A 160 -0.23 -13.83 1.86
CA LEU A 160 0.04 -12.96 3.00
C LEU A 160 0.64 -13.73 4.18
N ALA A 161 0.07 -14.88 4.54
CA ALA A 161 0.55 -15.71 5.65
C ALA A 161 1.99 -16.25 5.44
N ALA A 162 2.50 -16.21 4.21
CA ALA A 162 3.89 -16.57 3.91
C ALA A 162 4.89 -15.40 4.05
N ASN A 163 4.44 -14.20 4.43
CA ASN A 163 5.26 -12.99 4.49
C ASN A 163 5.28 -12.36 5.88
N THR A 164 6.41 -12.50 6.57
CA THR A 164 6.56 -12.15 7.97
C THR A 164 6.48 -10.66 8.24
N GLY A 165 5.60 -10.29 9.16
CA GLY A 165 5.39 -8.91 9.61
C GLY A 165 4.64 -8.01 8.62
N ILE A 166 4.05 -8.58 7.56
CA ILE A 166 3.20 -7.87 6.62
C ILE A 166 1.72 -8.12 6.96
N ILE A 167 0.92 -7.05 7.02
CA ILE A 167 -0.54 -7.15 7.31
C ILE A 167 -1.38 -6.77 6.09
N ALA A 168 -2.65 -7.20 6.04
CA ALA A 168 -3.51 -6.86 4.92
C ALA A 168 -3.91 -5.37 4.87
N SER A 169 -4.04 -4.84 3.65
CA SER A 169 -4.74 -3.60 3.31
C SER A 169 -5.59 -3.84 2.05
N PHE A 170 -6.55 -4.75 2.18
CA PHE A 170 -7.41 -5.19 1.09
C PHE A 170 -8.62 -4.26 0.92
N SER A 171 -9.07 -4.12 -0.33
CA SER A 171 -10.31 -3.41 -0.68
C SER A 171 -11.29 -4.41 -1.28
N ARG A 172 -11.17 -4.74 -2.57
CA ARG A 172 -12.07 -5.71 -3.23
C ARG A 172 -12.15 -7.06 -2.51
N ALA A 173 -11.03 -7.61 -2.06
CA ALA A 173 -11.01 -8.89 -1.34
C ALA A 173 -11.70 -8.83 0.04
N LEU A 174 -11.82 -7.65 0.65
CA LEU A 174 -12.59 -7.45 1.89
C LEU A 174 -14.11 -7.41 1.61
N THR A 175 -14.52 -6.93 0.44
CA THR A 175 -15.95 -6.78 0.08
C THR A 175 -16.46 -7.88 -0.84
N GLU A 176 -15.61 -8.84 -1.21
CA GLU A 176 -15.97 -9.97 -2.06
C GLU A 176 -17.03 -10.85 -1.37
N GLY A 177 -18.16 -11.04 -2.05
CA GLY A 177 -19.32 -11.78 -1.51
C GLY A 177 -20.37 -10.91 -0.80
N LEU A 178 -20.12 -9.60 -0.66
CA LEU A 178 -21.10 -8.65 -0.12
C LEU A 178 -21.97 -8.04 -1.23
N SER A 179 -23.26 -7.87 -0.97
CA SER A 179 -24.19 -7.21 -1.89
C SER A 179 -25.21 -6.33 -1.17
N ALA A 180 -25.76 -5.35 -1.88
CA ALA A 180 -26.80 -4.47 -1.34
C ALA A 180 -28.17 -5.17 -1.18
N GLN A 181 -28.31 -6.40 -1.66
CA GLN A 181 -29.54 -7.19 -1.62
C GLN A 181 -29.55 -8.23 -0.48
N GLN A 182 -28.44 -8.39 0.24
CA GLN A 182 -28.37 -9.27 1.40
C GLN A 182 -29.22 -8.74 2.55
N ALA A 183 -29.75 -9.65 3.36
CA ALA A 183 -30.26 -9.29 4.67
C ALA A 183 -29.09 -8.84 5.55
N ASP A 184 -29.34 -7.88 6.45
CA ASP A 184 -28.31 -7.32 7.34
C ASP A 184 -27.54 -8.41 8.10
N SER A 185 -28.21 -9.46 8.57
CA SER A 185 -27.59 -10.59 9.27
C SER A 185 -26.61 -11.37 8.41
N ASP A 186 -26.94 -11.59 7.14
CA ASP A 186 -26.10 -12.34 6.21
C ASP A 186 -24.90 -11.50 5.79
N PHE A 187 -25.14 -10.20 5.56
CA PHE A 187 -24.08 -9.24 5.29
C PHE A 187 -23.06 -9.18 6.44
N ASP A 188 -23.55 -9.03 7.68
CA ASP A 188 -22.71 -8.95 8.87
C ASP A 188 -21.92 -10.24 9.11
N ALA A 189 -22.54 -11.41 8.88
CA ALA A 189 -21.87 -12.70 9.00
C ALA A 189 -20.73 -12.85 7.98
N VAL A 190 -21.00 -12.55 6.69
CA VAL A 190 -19.98 -12.64 5.63
C VAL A 190 -18.85 -11.65 5.87
N LEU A 191 -19.16 -10.43 6.33
CA LEU A 191 -18.14 -9.44 6.67
C LEU A 191 -17.29 -9.89 7.86
N GLY A 192 -17.92 -10.46 8.91
CA GLY A 192 -17.22 -11.01 10.08
C GLY A 192 -16.24 -12.10 9.70
N GLU A 193 -16.69 -13.13 8.98
CA GLU A 193 -15.84 -14.23 8.51
C GLU A 193 -14.69 -13.74 7.61
N THR A 194 -14.97 -12.74 6.76
CA THR A 194 -13.98 -12.13 5.90
C THR A 194 -12.91 -11.38 6.71
N ILE A 195 -13.31 -10.61 7.73
CA ILE A 195 -12.39 -9.93 8.63
C ILE A 195 -11.54 -10.94 9.39
N ASP A 196 -12.14 -12.00 9.94
CA ASP A 196 -11.44 -13.00 10.73
C ASP A 196 -10.37 -13.71 9.91
N CYS A 197 -10.67 -14.19 8.71
CA CYS A 197 -9.69 -14.90 7.88
C CYS A 197 -8.53 -13.99 7.43
N ILE A 198 -8.81 -12.71 7.12
CA ILE A 198 -7.78 -11.72 6.78
C ILE A 198 -6.92 -11.39 8.01
N CYS A 199 -7.54 -11.30 9.19
CA CYS A 199 -6.87 -11.03 10.46
C CYS A 199 -5.89 -12.17 10.81
N GLU A 200 -6.33 -13.43 10.71
CA GLU A 200 -5.47 -14.59 10.95
C GLU A 200 -4.30 -14.65 9.96
N ALA A 201 -4.55 -14.43 8.67
CA ALA A 201 -3.46 -14.36 7.68
C ALA A 201 -2.46 -13.24 7.97
N SER A 202 -2.93 -12.08 8.45
CA SER A 202 -2.08 -10.94 8.82
C SER A 202 -1.25 -11.18 10.09
N LYS A 203 -1.67 -12.10 10.97
CA LYS A 203 -0.93 -12.48 12.18
C LYS A 203 0.02 -13.64 11.94
N ALA A 204 -0.29 -14.51 10.99
CA ALA A 204 0.45 -15.75 10.73
C ALA A 204 1.84 -15.51 10.14
N GLY A 205 1.98 -14.48 9.31
CA GLY A 205 3.27 -14.04 8.78
C GLY A 205 4.15 -13.46 9.85
#